data_AF-A0A928VF88-F1
#
_entry.id   AF-A0A928VF88-F1
#
_cell.length_a   1.000
_cell.length_b   1.000
_cell.length_c   1.000
_cell.angle_alpha   90.00
_cell.angle_beta   90.00
_cell.angle_gamma   90.00
#
_symmetry.space_group_name_H-M   'P 1'
#
loop_
_entity.id
_entity.type
_entity.pdbx_description
1 polymer ?
#
loop_
_entity_poly.entity_id
_entity_poly.type
_entity_poly.pdbx_seq_one_letter_code
_entity_poly.pdbx_strand_id
1 'polypeptide(L)'
;MDSLFSTQGIMVMLLGAYAVAMWLFLTSAPKVHTVMVSDLESARDFYGGMLKLAVAEVPLHYYYNYEQSLGTAGVNPMYLSGSMGSTTARGNGNDGLWYQLKKNTQLHVISGATMGEKDRQRHVCFDRDCLDQILLRVQSRGIKHKIRREKPLNFLVKDYHGEIVELAEVIN
;
A
#
# COMPACT_ATOMS: atom_id res chain seq x y z
N MET A 1 6.09 35.52 -36.66
CA MET A 1 5.06 34.67 -36.01
C MET A 1 4.89 33.34 -36.73
N ASP A 2 5.59 33.11 -37.85
CA ASP A 2 5.40 31.93 -38.73
C ASP A 2 6.19 30.68 -38.33
N SER A 3 7.12 30.79 -37.38
CA SER A 3 7.91 29.65 -36.88
C SER A 3 7.16 28.79 -35.84
N LEU A 4 6.21 29.38 -35.10
CA LEU A 4 5.40 28.66 -34.11
C LEU A 4 4.32 27.77 -34.74
N PHE A 5 3.91 28.04 -35.98
CA PHE A 5 2.95 27.24 -36.75
C PHE A 5 3.60 26.45 -37.91
N SER A 6 4.93 26.42 -37.97
CA SER A 6 5.66 25.55 -38.91
C SER A 6 5.51 24.08 -38.49
N THR A 7 5.52 23.15 -39.46
CA THR A 7 5.44 21.69 -39.23
C THR A 7 6.47 21.22 -38.20
N GLN A 8 7.67 21.82 -38.22
CA GLN A 8 8.73 21.54 -37.25
C GLN A 8 8.42 22.12 -35.86
N GLY A 9 7.83 23.32 -35.79
CA GLY A 9 7.40 23.94 -34.53
C GLY A 9 6.30 23.12 -33.83
N ILE A 10 5.33 22.63 -34.61
CA ILE A 10 4.28 21.72 -34.12
C ILE A 10 4.89 20.41 -33.63
N MET A 11 5.87 19.83 -34.34
CA MET A 11 6.54 18.60 -33.93
C MET A 11 7.26 18.76 -32.59
N VAL A 12 7.98 19.87 -32.38
CA VAL A 12 8.65 20.17 -31.11
C VAL A 12 7.64 20.40 -29.98
N MET A 13 6.54 21.11 -30.25
CA MET A 13 5.48 21.33 -29.26
C MET A 13 4.81 20.02 -28.84
N LEU A 14 4.55 19.11 -29.78
CA LEU A 14 4.00 17.78 -29.48
C LEU A 14 4.95 16.94 -28.63
N LEU A 15 6.25 16.95 -28.95
CA LEU A 15 7.26 16.26 -28.15
C LEU A 15 7.35 16.83 -26.73
N GLY A 16 7.33 18.15 -26.58
CA GLY A 16 7.29 18.81 -25.28
C GLY A 16 6.03 18.46 -24.48
N ALA A 17 4.86 18.50 -25.12
CA ALA A 17 3.59 18.13 -24.49
C ALA A 17 3.58 16.66 -24.04
N TYR A 18 4.11 15.74 -24.86
CA TYR A 18 4.23 14.33 -24.50
C TYR A 18 5.17 14.11 -23.32
N ALA A 19 6.33 14.77 -23.32
CA ALA A 19 7.29 14.68 -22.22
C ALA A 19 6.67 15.14 -20.89
N VAL A 20 5.93 16.25 -20.91
CA VAL A 20 5.21 16.75 -19.73
C VAL A 20 4.11 15.79 -19.29
N ALA A 21 3.32 15.26 -20.23
CA ALA A 21 2.28 14.27 -19.93
C ALA A 21 2.86 12.99 -19.29
N MET A 22 3.98 12.49 -19.82
CA MET A 22 4.69 11.34 -19.26
C MET A 22 5.24 11.62 -17.86
N TRP A 23 5.81 12.80 -17.63
CA TRP A 23 6.29 13.19 -16.31
C TRP A 23 5.16 13.21 -15.27
N LEU A 24 4.00 13.79 -15.61
CA LEU A 24 2.83 13.82 -14.74
C LEU A 24 2.28 12.42 -14.47
N PHE A 25 2.29 11.54 -15.47
CA PHE A 25 1.85 10.15 -15.33
C PHE A 25 2.76 9.37 -14.37
N LEU A 26 4.08 9.42 -14.57
CA LEU A 26 5.04 8.70 -13.75
C LEU A 26 5.06 9.18 -12.30
N THR A 27 4.91 10.49 -12.08
CA THR A 27 4.85 11.06 -10.72
C THR A 27 3.53 10.78 -10.00
N SER A 28 2.46 10.50 -10.75
CA SER A 28 1.14 10.18 -10.19
C SER A 28 0.93 8.69 -9.94
N ALA A 29 1.90 7.83 -10.30
CA ALA A 29 1.77 6.39 -10.19
C ALA A 29 1.44 5.97 -8.74
N PRO A 30 0.46 5.08 -8.54
CA PRO A 30 0.13 4.57 -7.22
C PRO A 30 1.31 3.77 -6.67
N LYS A 31 1.67 4.02 -5.41
CA LYS A 31 2.71 3.27 -4.69
C LYS A 31 2.04 2.30 -3.72
N VAL A 32 2.60 1.10 -3.60
CA VAL A 32 2.18 0.12 -2.60
C VAL A 32 3.39 -0.20 -1.74
N HIS A 33 3.27 0.00 -0.42
CA HIS A 33 4.27 -0.44 0.54
C HIS A 33 3.79 -1.70 1.22
N THR A 34 4.70 -2.65 1.46
CA THR A 34 4.41 -3.87 2.20
C THR A 34 5.02 -3.80 3.58
N VAL A 35 4.21 -4.10 4.60
CA VAL A 35 4.65 -4.24 5.98
C VAL A 35 4.35 -5.66 6.44
N MET A 36 5.38 -6.35 6.91
CA MET A 36 5.25 -7.65 7.54
C MET A 36 5.00 -7.46 9.04
N VAL A 37 4.01 -8.14 9.59
CA VAL A 37 3.66 -8.06 11.01
C VAL A 37 3.73 -9.43 11.66
N SER A 38 3.97 -9.43 12.97
CA SER A 38 3.97 -10.63 13.80
C SER A 38 2.56 -11.18 14.00
N ASP A 39 1.58 -10.30 14.19
CA ASP A 39 0.17 -10.67 14.33
C ASP A 39 -0.73 -9.73 13.52
N LEU A 40 -1.62 -10.30 12.71
CA LEU A 40 -2.54 -9.55 11.84
C LEU A 40 -3.69 -8.94 12.63
N GLU A 41 -4.16 -9.58 13.70
CA GLU A 41 -5.27 -9.04 14.49
C GLU A 41 -4.82 -7.78 15.23
N SER A 42 -3.69 -7.84 15.93
CA SER A 42 -3.07 -6.66 16.56
C SER A 42 -2.77 -5.56 15.53
N ALA A 43 -2.31 -5.93 14.34
CA ALA A 43 -2.05 -4.95 13.28
C ALA A 43 -3.33 -4.27 12.77
N ARG A 44 -4.46 -4.99 12.73
CA ARG A 44 -5.76 -4.41 12.34
C ARG A 44 -6.18 -3.29 13.29
N ASP A 45 -6.05 -3.52 14.58
CA ASP A 45 -6.40 -2.52 15.60
C ASP A 45 -5.42 -1.35 15.59
N PHE A 46 -4.12 -1.62 15.36
CA PHE A 46 -3.10 -0.58 15.21
C PHE A 46 -3.34 0.33 13.99
N TYR A 47 -3.50 -0.23 12.79
CA TYR A 47 -3.62 0.54 11.55
C TYR A 47 -5.03 1.11 11.34
N GLY A 48 -6.06 0.28 11.53
CA GLY A 48 -7.46 0.67 11.35
C GLY A 48 -8.05 1.43 12.54
N GLY A 49 -7.66 1.06 13.76
CA GLY A 49 -8.14 1.69 14.99
C GLY A 49 -7.30 2.89 15.39
N MET A 50 -6.03 2.68 15.74
CA MET A 50 -5.19 3.74 16.32
C MET A 50 -4.75 4.77 15.28
N LEU A 51 -4.27 4.32 14.12
CA LEU A 51 -3.86 5.20 13.03
C LEU A 51 -5.04 5.70 12.17
N LYS A 52 -6.25 5.13 12.38
CA LYS A 52 -7.47 5.34 11.58
C LYS A 52 -7.14 5.52 10.10
N LEU A 53 -6.40 4.56 9.55
CA LEU A 53 -6.18 4.50 8.12
C LEU A 53 -7.49 4.04 7.45
N ALA A 54 -7.82 4.62 6.31
CA ALA A 54 -8.98 4.17 5.55
C ALA A 54 -8.69 2.77 5.01
N VAL A 55 -9.64 1.85 5.16
CA VAL A 55 -9.55 0.53 4.51
C VAL A 55 -9.56 0.78 3.01
N ALA A 56 -8.57 0.22 2.31
CA ALA A 56 -8.51 0.26 0.86
C ALA A 56 -9.05 -1.05 0.30
N GLU A 57 -9.85 -0.98 -0.76
CA GLU A 57 -10.14 -2.16 -1.55
C GLU A 57 -8.87 -2.59 -2.27
N VAL A 58 -8.56 -3.88 -2.20
CA VAL A 58 -7.40 -4.47 -2.88
C VAL A 58 -7.46 -4.10 -4.36
N PRO A 59 -6.37 -3.64 -4.99
CA PRO A 59 -6.29 -3.48 -6.44
C PRO A 59 -6.26 -4.84 -7.16
N LEU A 60 -7.23 -5.74 -6.87
CA LEU A 60 -7.32 -7.10 -7.41
C LEU A 60 -7.42 -7.10 -8.94
N HIS A 61 -7.91 -6.01 -9.53
CA HIS A 61 -8.18 -5.99 -10.97
C HIS A 61 -6.91 -6.07 -11.83
N TYR A 62 -5.72 -5.78 -11.29
CA TYR A 62 -4.45 -5.84 -12.04
C TYR A 62 -3.73 -7.18 -11.92
N TYR A 63 -3.96 -7.96 -10.85
CA TYR A 63 -3.18 -9.16 -10.57
C TYR A 63 -3.94 -10.46 -10.80
N TYR A 64 -5.25 -10.49 -10.59
CA TYR A 64 -6.04 -11.73 -10.71
C TYR A 64 -6.68 -11.94 -12.09
N ASN A 65 -6.73 -10.92 -12.93
CA ASN A 65 -7.31 -11.04 -14.27
C ASN A 65 -6.36 -11.62 -15.32
N TYR A 66 -5.06 -11.77 -15.02
CA TYR A 66 -4.11 -12.33 -15.99
C TYR A 66 -4.35 -13.82 -16.23
N GLU A 67 -4.73 -14.58 -15.19
CA GLU A 67 -5.05 -16.01 -15.32
C GLU A 67 -6.52 -16.27 -15.71
N GLN A 68 -7.44 -15.41 -15.25
CA GLN A 68 -8.86 -15.63 -15.54
C GLN A 68 -9.22 -15.40 -17.02
N SER A 69 -8.47 -14.55 -17.74
CA SER A 69 -8.67 -14.31 -19.17
C SER A 69 -8.00 -15.35 -20.08
N LEU A 70 -6.99 -16.09 -19.63
CA LEU A 70 -6.37 -17.16 -20.44
C LEU A 70 -7.00 -18.54 -20.21
N GLY A 71 -7.69 -18.76 -19.08
CA GLY A 71 -8.29 -20.06 -18.74
C GLY A 71 -9.74 -20.29 -19.21
N THR A 72 -10.46 -19.27 -19.71
CA THR A 72 -11.91 -19.37 -19.98
C THR A 72 -12.34 -19.00 -21.40
N ALA A 73 -11.48 -19.13 -22.39
CA ALA A 73 -11.82 -18.96 -23.82
C ALA A 73 -12.75 -20.07 -24.40
N GLY A 74 -13.52 -20.79 -23.58
CA GLY A 74 -14.35 -21.92 -24.02
C GLY A 74 -15.67 -22.14 -23.29
N VAL A 75 -16.03 -21.36 -22.26
CA VAL A 75 -17.29 -21.55 -21.51
C VAL A 75 -18.17 -20.31 -21.61
N ASN A 76 -19.24 -20.44 -22.39
CA ASN A 76 -20.28 -19.43 -22.59
C ASN A 76 -20.84 -18.91 -21.24
N PRO A 77 -20.91 -17.58 -21.03
CA PRO A 77 -21.30 -16.96 -19.76
C PRO A 77 -22.83 -16.91 -19.55
N MET A 78 -23.56 -17.86 -20.15
CA MET A 78 -25.02 -17.97 -20.06
C MET A 78 -25.48 -19.07 -19.09
N TYR A 79 -24.56 -19.86 -18.54
CA TYR A 79 -24.89 -21.00 -17.66
C TYR A 79 -24.61 -20.77 -16.16
N LEU A 80 -24.09 -19.61 -15.77
CA LEU A 80 -23.93 -19.22 -14.36
C LEU A 80 -25.06 -18.27 -13.93
N SER A 81 -26.31 -18.68 -14.15
CA SER A 81 -27.46 -18.08 -13.47
C SER A 81 -27.64 -18.77 -12.12
N GLY A 82 -26.84 -18.34 -11.14
CA GLY A 82 -26.89 -18.87 -9.78
C GLY A 82 -26.32 -17.86 -8.80
N SER A 83 -27.23 -17.12 -8.16
CA SER A 83 -26.98 -16.19 -7.05
C SER A 83 -26.19 -14.92 -7.38
N MET A 84 -26.95 -13.87 -7.71
CA MET A 84 -26.54 -12.48 -7.54
C MET A 84 -26.45 -12.17 -6.03
N GLY A 85 -25.39 -12.66 -5.40
CA GLY A 85 -25.00 -12.33 -4.04
C GLY A 85 -23.65 -11.65 -4.11
N SER A 86 -23.59 -10.40 -3.66
CA SER A 86 -22.38 -9.62 -3.39
C SER A 86 -21.18 -10.51 -3.06
N THR A 87 -20.33 -10.78 -4.04
CA THR A 87 -19.01 -11.36 -3.82
C THR A 87 -18.10 -10.26 -3.30
N THR A 88 -18.35 -9.81 -2.06
CA THR A 88 -17.22 -9.49 -1.18
C THR A 88 -16.45 -10.80 -1.09
N ALA A 89 -15.38 -10.91 -1.85
CA ALA A 89 -14.46 -12.03 -1.80
C ALA A 89 -13.93 -12.14 -0.36
N ARG A 90 -14.65 -12.87 0.50
CA ARG A 90 -14.08 -13.52 1.67
C ARG A 90 -13.31 -14.71 1.13
N GLY A 91 -12.15 -14.41 0.54
CA GLY A 91 -11.08 -15.37 0.30
C GLY A 91 -10.64 -15.92 1.65
N ASN A 92 -10.93 -17.19 1.87
CA ASN A 92 -10.56 -17.92 3.07
C ASN A 92 -9.08 -18.30 3.00
N GLY A 93 -8.19 -17.34 3.31
CA GLY A 93 -6.77 -17.60 3.48
C GLY A 93 -5.92 -16.33 3.51
N ASN A 94 -5.42 -15.92 4.67
CA ASN A 94 -4.21 -15.09 4.88
C ASN A 94 -3.96 -13.89 3.92
N ASP A 95 -5.00 -13.27 3.35
CA ASP A 95 -4.93 -12.28 2.24
C ASP A 95 -4.38 -10.88 2.62
N GLY A 96 -3.83 -10.75 3.85
CA GLY A 96 -3.33 -9.47 4.35
C GLY A 96 -4.42 -8.40 4.56
N LEU A 97 -4.02 -7.25 5.09
CA LEU A 97 -4.89 -6.09 5.30
C LEU A 97 -4.44 -4.96 4.38
N TRP A 98 -5.41 -4.25 3.80
CA TRP A 98 -5.14 -3.17 2.86
C TRP A 98 -5.66 -1.84 3.41
N TYR A 99 -4.76 -0.85 3.44
CA TYR A 99 -5.06 0.48 3.95
C TYR A 99 -4.56 1.56 2.99
N GLN A 100 -5.24 2.71 3.00
CA GLN A 100 -4.81 3.90 2.30
C GLN A 100 -3.95 4.77 3.24
N LEU A 101 -2.67 4.95 2.91
CA LEU A 101 -1.73 5.75 3.69
C LEU A 101 -1.74 7.23 3.26
N LYS A 102 -1.80 7.48 1.94
CA LYS A 102 -1.97 8.80 1.29
C LYS A 102 -2.82 8.65 0.03
N LYS A 103 -3.18 9.75 -0.64
CA LYS A 103 -4.03 9.72 -1.86
C LYS A 103 -3.59 8.70 -2.93
N ASN A 104 -2.29 8.59 -3.18
CA ASN A 104 -1.72 7.68 -4.19
C ASN A 104 -0.81 6.60 -3.56
N THR A 105 -1.00 6.31 -2.27
CA THR A 105 -0.13 5.35 -1.56
C THR A 105 -0.96 4.41 -0.71
N GLN A 106 -0.84 3.12 -1.00
CA GLN A 106 -1.47 2.04 -0.27
C GLN A 106 -0.45 1.31 0.60
N LEU A 107 -0.96 0.74 1.68
CA LEU A 107 -0.23 -0.07 2.64
C LEU A 107 -0.84 -1.46 2.63
N HIS A 108 -0.03 -2.45 2.28
CA HIS A 108 -0.35 -3.86 2.36
C HIS A 108 0.31 -4.44 3.60
N VAL A 109 -0.48 -4.98 4.51
CA VAL A 109 -0.02 -5.55 5.78
C VAL A 109 -0.19 -7.06 5.71
N ILE A 110 0.92 -7.80 5.81
CA ILE A 110 0.92 -9.27 5.72
C ILE A 110 1.52 -9.88 6.98
N SER A 111 1.11 -11.09 7.34
CA SER A 111 1.79 -11.87 8.37
C SER A 111 3.17 -12.32 7.87
N GLY A 112 4.14 -12.44 8.78
CA GLY A 112 5.46 -13.00 8.44
C GLY A 112 6.65 -12.40 9.19
N ALA A 113 6.45 -11.39 10.03
CA ALA A 113 7.52 -10.90 10.89
C ALA A 113 7.65 -11.79 12.14
N THR A 114 8.88 -12.03 12.58
CA THR A 114 9.13 -12.63 13.89
C THR A 114 8.91 -11.62 15.00
N MET A 115 8.55 -12.11 16.19
CA MET A 115 8.46 -11.27 17.39
C MET A 115 9.79 -10.54 17.65
N GLY A 116 9.67 -9.32 18.17
CA GLY A 116 10.80 -8.46 18.49
C GLY A 116 11.44 -8.77 19.83
N GLU A 117 12.35 -7.91 20.25
CA GLU A 117 13.04 -8.02 21.53
C GLU A 117 12.03 -7.98 22.69
N LYS A 118 12.10 -8.94 23.62
CA LYS A 118 11.16 -9.11 24.75
C LYS A 118 9.73 -9.47 24.33
N ASP A 119 9.60 -10.31 23.29
CA ASP A 119 8.32 -10.82 22.79
C ASP A 119 7.34 -9.71 22.37
N ARG A 120 7.91 -8.62 21.86
CA ARG A 120 7.13 -7.46 21.41
C ARG A 120 6.58 -7.70 20.02
N GLN A 121 5.38 -7.19 19.79
CA GLN A 121 4.81 -7.10 18.45
C GLN A 121 5.75 -6.30 17.55
N ARG A 122 6.03 -6.82 16.36
CA ARG A 122 7.03 -6.26 15.45
C ARG A 122 6.45 -6.11 14.05
N HIS A 123 6.51 -4.89 13.56
CA HIS A 123 6.13 -4.52 12.20
C HIS A 123 7.40 -4.13 11.44
N VAL A 124 7.60 -4.76 10.30
CA VAL A 124 8.83 -4.68 9.52
C VAL A 124 8.52 -4.16 8.13
N CYS A 125 9.26 -3.16 7.69
CA CYS A 125 9.18 -2.66 6.32
C CYS A 125 10.56 -2.64 5.67
N PHE A 126 10.60 -2.92 4.37
CA PHE A 126 11.80 -2.78 3.55
C PHE A 126 12.00 -1.36 3.02
N ASP A 127 10.92 -0.57 2.97
CA ASP A 127 10.95 0.78 2.46
C ASP A 127 10.93 1.79 3.61
N ARG A 128 11.97 2.62 3.68
CA ARG A 128 12.06 3.69 4.65
C ARG A 128 10.92 4.71 4.49
N ASP A 129 10.52 5.02 3.25
CA ASP A 129 9.45 5.98 2.98
C ASP A 129 8.12 5.53 3.60
N CYS A 130 7.91 4.21 3.71
CA CYS A 130 6.74 3.65 4.38
C CYS A 130 6.75 3.95 5.88
N LEU A 131 7.89 3.69 6.54
CA LEU A 131 8.03 3.91 7.98
C LEU A 131 8.00 5.39 8.35
N ASP A 132 8.59 6.26 7.54
CA ASP A 132 8.52 7.70 7.72
C ASP A 132 7.06 8.21 7.64
N GLN A 133 6.27 7.67 6.71
CA GLN A 133 4.84 8.00 6.61
C GLN A 133 4.02 7.48 7.80
N ILE A 134 4.30 6.26 8.27
CA ILE A 134 3.66 5.72 9.47
C ILE A 134 4.05 6.55 10.69
N LEU A 135 5.33 6.90 10.86
CA LEU A 135 5.81 7.73 11.96
C LEU A 135 5.17 9.12 11.97
N LEU A 136 5.08 9.75 10.80
CA LEU A 136 4.38 11.03 10.66
C LEU A 136 2.90 10.91 11.06
N ARG A 137 2.24 9.80 10.70
CA ARG A 137 0.86 9.54 11.12
C ARG A 137 0.75 9.35 12.63
N VAL A 138 1.64 8.58 13.24
CA VAL A 138 1.77 8.39 14.70
C VAL A 138 1.90 9.73 15.41
N GLN A 139 2.82 10.57 14.93
CA GLN A 139 3.07 11.91 15.46
C GLN A 139 1.85 12.84 15.31
N SER A 140 1.23 12.85 14.13
CA SER A 140 0.05 13.70 13.86
C SER A 140 -1.15 13.38 14.74
N ARG A 141 -1.22 12.15 15.28
CA ARG A 141 -2.26 11.71 16.22
C ARG A 141 -1.88 11.86 17.68
N GLY A 142 -0.69 12.35 17.99
CA GLY A 142 -0.20 12.49 19.37
C GLY A 142 0.01 11.13 20.06
N ILE A 143 0.24 10.06 19.30
CA ILE A 143 0.46 8.73 19.86
C ILE A 143 1.87 8.69 20.48
N LYS A 144 1.96 8.11 21.68
CA LYS A 144 3.24 7.98 22.41
C LYS A 144 4.20 7.10 21.60
N HIS A 145 5.33 7.67 21.22
CA HIS A 145 6.35 6.99 20.43
C HIS A 145 7.75 7.34 20.93
N LYS A 146 8.72 6.48 20.60
CA LYS A 146 10.14 6.68 20.89
C LYS A 146 10.99 6.19 19.73
N ILE A 147 11.76 7.07 19.12
CA ILE A 147 12.75 6.70 18.10
C ILE A 147 13.96 6.08 18.81
N ARG A 148 14.34 4.86 18.45
CA ARG A 148 15.54 4.17 18.97
C ARG A 148 16.75 4.40 18.08
N ARG A 149 16.54 4.43 16.77
CA ARG A 149 17.58 4.59 15.76
C ARG A 149 16.99 5.25 14.52
N GLU A 150 17.74 6.14 13.86
CA GLU A 150 17.30 6.79 12.63
C GLU A 150 17.71 6.05 11.34
N LYS A 151 18.79 5.26 11.37
CA LYS A 151 19.30 4.48 10.22
C LYS A 151 19.90 3.14 10.68
N PRO A 152 19.33 1.98 10.34
CA PRO A 152 17.94 1.82 9.87
C PRO A 152 16.95 2.45 10.83
N LEU A 153 15.85 3.00 10.30
CA LEU A 153 14.80 3.60 11.10
C LEU A 153 14.16 2.54 12.00
N ASN A 154 14.20 2.78 13.30
CA ASN A 154 13.57 1.93 14.29
C ASN A 154 12.94 2.80 15.37
N PHE A 155 11.66 2.58 15.60
CA PHE A 155 10.91 3.30 16.63
C PHE A 155 9.88 2.40 17.29
N LEU A 156 9.56 2.74 18.53
CA LEU A 156 8.56 2.08 19.35
C LEU A 156 7.32 2.94 19.41
N VAL A 157 6.16 2.31 19.38
CA VAL A 157 4.86 2.95 19.56
C VAL A 157 4.12 2.22 20.66
N LYS A 158 3.46 2.98 21.54
CA LYS A 158 2.60 2.40 22.57
C LYS A 158 1.17 2.34 22.06
N ASP A 159 0.59 1.16 22.06
CA ASP A 159 -0.80 0.92 21.66
C ASP A 159 -1.79 1.30 22.78
N TYR A 160 -3.10 1.29 22.48
CA TYR A 160 -4.18 1.55 23.45
C TYR A 160 -4.16 0.61 24.65
N HIS A 161 -3.79 -0.65 24.44
CA HIS A 161 -3.66 -1.65 25.51
C HIS A 161 -2.38 -1.45 26.36
N GLY A 162 -1.53 -0.50 25.96
CA GLY A 162 -0.27 -0.22 26.63
C GLY A 162 0.90 -1.10 26.19
N GLU A 163 0.64 -2.03 25.28
CA GLU A 163 1.65 -2.86 24.61
C GLU A 163 2.57 -2.01 23.72
N ILE A 164 3.81 -2.47 23.58
CA ILE A 164 4.82 -1.78 22.78
C ILE A 164 4.95 -2.49 21.43
N VAL A 165 4.58 -1.78 20.36
CA VAL A 165 4.79 -2.21 18.98
C VAL A 165 6.11 -1.63 18.49
N GLU A 166 6.99 -2.50 18.00
CA GLU A 166 8.24 -2.11 17.35
C GLU A 166 8.05 -1.99 15.84
N LEU A 167 8.41 -0.84 15.28
CA LEU A 167 8.47 -0.61 13.84
C LEU A 167 9.92 -0.51 13.41
N ALA A 168 10.33 -1.37 12.48
CA ALA A 168 11.74 -1.49 12.08
C ALA A 168 11.91 -1.56 10.56
N GLU A 169 12.88 -0.79 10.07
CA GLU A 169 13.41 -0.89 8.71
C GLU A 169 14.32 -2.12 8.62
N VAL A 170 14.12 -2.95 7.60
CA VAL A 170 15.07 -4.02 7.25
C VAL A 170 15.96 -3.54 6.11
N ILE A 171 17.26 -3.53 6.40
CA ILE A 171 18.31 -3.31 5.41
C ILE A 171 18.73 -4.69 4.89
N ASN A 172 18.85 -4.80 3.57
CA ASN A 172 19.45 -5.96 2.90
C ASN A 172 20.98 -5.81 2.82
#